data_AF-A0A9W8CYS5-F1
#
_entry.id   AF-A0A9W8CYS5-F1
#
_cell.length_a   1.000
_cell.length_b   1.000
_cell.length_c   1.000
_cell.angle_alpha   90.00
_cell.angle_beta   90.00
_cell.angle_gamma   90.00
#
_symmetry.space_group_name_H-M   'P 1'
#
loop_
_entity.id
_entity.type
_entity.pdbx_description
1 polymer ?
#
loop_
_entity_poly.entity_id
_entity_poly.type
_entity_poly.pdbx_seq_one_letter_code
_entity_poly.pdbx_strand_id
1 'polypeptide(L)'
;SREFIEAQYRSKAEAFVKYHEKILAENGSNGHYFGSKTTYMDIALFAFITGIRQPGENAIEGCADYFSKRNAPGLNKVYETVQTSSIAALYVATL
;
A
#
# COMPACT_ATOMS: atom_id res chain seq x y z
N SER A 1 7.21 -16.37 -20.03
CA SER A 1 7.85 -17.27 -19.03
C SER A 1 7.58 -16.72 -17.64
N ARG A 2 7.78 -17.54 -16.59
CA ARG A 2 7.68 -17.10 -15.18
C ARG A 2 8.57 -15.88 -14.90
N GLU A 3 9.81 -15.91 -15.37
CA GLU A 3 10.79 -14.82 -15.24
C GLU A 3 10.29 -13.48 -15.81
N PHE A 4 9.62 -13.51 -16.96
CA PHE A 4 9.04 -12.30 -17.55
C PHE A 4 7.94 -11.70 -16.66
N ILE A 5 7.08 -12.55 -16.07
CA ILE A 5 5.99 -12.10 -15.19
C ILE A 5 6.57 -11.50 -13.90
N GLU A 6 7.58 -12.14 -13.30
CA GLU A 6 8.27 -11.64 -12.12
C GLU A 6 8.99 -10.32 -12.38
N ALA A 7 9.64 -10.17 -13.54
CA ALA A 7 10.28 -8.91 -13.95
C ALA A 7 9.26 -7.77 -14.14
N GLN A 8 8.12 -8.07 -14.77
CA GLN A 8 7.02 -7.11 -14.93
C GLN A 8 6.42 -6.70 -13.58
N TYR A 9 6.21 -7.67 -12.69
CA TYR A 9 5.72 -7.39 -11.34
C TYR A 9 6.67 -6.46 -10.59
N ARG A 10 7.97 -6.80 -10.55
CA ARG A 10 9.01 -6.00 -9.90
C ARG A 10 9.01 -4.56 -10.40
N SER A 11 9.05 -4.38 -11.73
CA SER A 11 9.07 -3.05 -12.34
C SER A 11 7.84 -2.22 -11.96
N LYS A 12 6.64 -2.85 -11.94
CA LYS A 12 5.39 -2.18 -11.56
C LYS A 12 5.33 -1.86 -10.07
N ALA A 13 5.76 -2.78 -9.19
CA ALA A 13 5.79 -2.57 -7.75
C ALA A 13 6.75 -1.43 -7.38
N GLU A 14 7.95 -1.40 -7.97
CA GLU A 14 8.92 -0.32 -7.77
C GLU A 14 8.38 1.04 -8.26
N ALA A 15 7.77 1.06 -9.46
CA ALA A 15 7.16 2.28 -9.99
C ALA A 15 6.01 2.78 -9.11
N PHE A 16 5.16 1.87 -8.63
CA PHE A 16 4.06 2.19 -7.72
C PHE A 16 4.58 2.81 -6.42
N VAL A 17 5.50 2.12 -5.73
CA VAL A 17 6.06 2.59 -4.46
C VAL A 17 6.70 3.95 -4.65
N LYS A 18 7.55 4.12 -5.68
CA LYS A 18 8.21 5.38 -5.98
C LYS A 18 7.22 6.53 -6.21
N TYR A 19 6.17 6.29 -7.00
CA TYR A 19 5.17 7.31 -7.32
C TYR A 19 4.39 7.75 -6.08
N HIS A 20 3.86 6.79 -5.33
CA HIS A 20 3.01 7.09 -4.18
C HIS A 20 3.81 7.64 -2.99
N GLU A 21 5.02 7.14 -2.72
CA GLU A 21 5.90 7.72 -1.69
C GLU A 21 6.25 9.19 -2.01
N LYS A 22 6.48 9.52 -3.28
CA LYS A 22 6.72 10.92 -3.69
C LYS A 22 5.52 11.81 -3.35
N ILE A 23 4.31 11.38 -3.70
CA ILE A 23 3.08 12.15 -3.41
C ILE A 23 2.90 12.32 -1.90
N LEU A 24 3.10 11.26 -1.13
CA LEU A 24 2.96 11.31 0.32
C LEU A 24 3.99 12.23 0.95
N ALA A 25 5.24 12.22 0.47
CA ALA A 25 6.27 13.16 0.89
C ALA A 25 5.90 14.61 0.59
N GLU A 26 5.33 14.89 -0.59
CA GLU A 26 4.83 16.22 -0.97
C GLU A 26 3.67 16.69 -0.06
N ASN A 27 2.85 15.76 0.47
CA ASN A 27 1.83 16.04 1.48
C ASN A 27 2.37 16.01 2.94
N GLY A 28 3.69 15.98 3.13
CA GLY A 28 4.35 16.01 4.45
C GLY A 28 4.36 14.68 5.21
N SER A 29 4.08 13.57 4.53
CA SER A 29 4.10 12.21 5.09
C SER A 29 3.30 12.09 6.39
N ASN A 30 2.13 12.73 6.47
CA ASN A 30 1.35 12.81 7.70
C ASN A 30 0.39 11.62 7.93
N GLY A 31 0.37 10.65 7.01
CA GLY A 31 -0.55 9.51 7.05
C GLY A 31 -1.79 9.65 6.15
N HIS A 32 -1.84 10.71 5.33
CA HIS A 32 -2.88 10.92 4.34
C HIS A 32 -2.29 11.30 2.98
N TYR A 33 -3.00 10.95 1.89
CA TYR A 33 -2.67 11.41 0.55
C TYR A 33 -2.89 12.92 0.38
N PHE A 34 -3.96 13.46 0.97
CA PHE A 34 -4.37 14.84 0.74
C PHE A 34 -4.74 15.54 2.04
N GLY A 35 -4.01 16.61 2.38
CA GLY A 35 -4.24 17.35 3.61
C GLY A 35 -4.07 16.43 4.82
N SER A 36 -5.01 16.47 5.76
CA SER A 36 -4.95 15.73 7.03
C SER A 36 -6.20 14.90 7.33
N LYS A 37 -7.02 14.61 6.32
CA LYS A 37 -8.27 13.86 6.47
C LYS A 37 -8.21 12.58 5.66
N THR A 38 -8.82 11.52 6.17
CA THR A 38 -9.04 10.28 5.42
C THR A 38 -9.92 10.56 4.21
N THR A 39 -9.42 10.20 3.04
CA THR A 39 -10.09 10.26 1.75
C THR A 39 -10.22 8.86 1.16
N TYR A 40 -10.92 8.76 0.03
CA TYR A 40 -11.01 7.53 -0.74
C TYR A 40 -9.62 6.94 -1.08
N MET A 41 -8.62 7.78 -1.37
CA MET A 41 -7.28 7.29 -1.74
C MET A 41 -6.58 6.57 -0.60
N ASP A 42 -6.78 7.02 0.64
CA ASP A 42 -6.22 6.37 1.83
C ASP A 42 -6.86 4.99 2.02
N ILE A 43 -8.19 4.91 1.83
CA ILE A 43 -8.95 3.65 1.93
C ILE A 43 -8.55 2.68 0.82
N ALA A 44 -8.41 3.14 -0.41
CA ALA A 44 -8.00 2.32 -1.54
C ALA A 44 -6.59 1.75 -1.33
N LEU A 45 -5.64 2.56 -0.85
CA LEU A 45 -4.31 2.07 -0.50
C LEU A 45 -4.38 1.06 0.66
N PHE A 46 -5.17 1.33 1.70
CA PHE A 46 -5.35 0.41 2.81
C PHE A 46 -5.85 -0.97 2.35
N ALA A 47 -6.86 -1.00 1.48
CA ALA A 47 -7.39 -2.24 0.91
C ALA A 47 -6.35 -2.97 0.06
N PHE A 48 -5.63 -2.25 -0.80
CA PHE A 48 -4.56 -2.79 -1.64
C PHE A 48 -3.44 -3.46 -0.82
N ILE A 49 -2.94 -2.76 0.20
CA ILE A 49 -1.88 -3.27 1.09
C ILE A 49 -2.40 -4.42 1.96
N THR A 50 -3.68 -4.40 2.36
CA THR A 50 -4.32 -5.53 3.05
C THR A 50 -4.28 -6.78 2.17
N GLY A 51 -4.69 -6.69 0.90
CA GLY A 51 -4.65 -7.81 -0.04
C GLY A 51 -3.24 -8.39 -0.23
N ILE A 52 -2.23 -7.54 -0.44
CA ILE A 52 -0.82 -7.97 -0.53
C ILE A 52 -0.36 -8.76 0.71
N ARG A 53 -0.90 -8.42 1.88
CA ARG A 53 -0.52 -9.04 3.15
C ARG A 53 -1.36 -10.26 3.49
N GLN A 54 -2.42 -10.56 2.73
CA GLN A 54 -3.26 -11.71 3.02
C GLN A 54 -2.47 -13.01 2.83
N PRO A 55 -2.47 -13.90 3.84
CA PRO A 55 -1.83 -15.21 3.73
C PRO A 55 -2.39 -16.00 2.54
N GLY A 56 -1.51 -16.56 1.71
CA GLY A 56 -1.89 -17.38 0.56
C GLY A 56 -2.04 -16.63 -0.76
N GLU A 57 -2.04 -15.29 -0.78
CA GLU A 57 -2.16 -14.50 -2.02
C GLU A 57 -0.83 -14.13 -2.68
N ASN A 58 0.31 -14.45 -2.05
CA ASN A 58 1.63 -14.16 -2.59
C ASN A 58 2.00 -15.15 -3.71
N ALA A 59 1.47 -14.90 -4.92
CA ALA A 59 1.78 -15.68 -6.12
C ALA A 59 3.26 -15.55 -6.56
N ILE A 60 3.97 -14.53 -6.08
CA ILE A 60 5.38 -14.26 -6.38
C ILE A 60 6.15 -14.12 -5.07
N GLU A 61 7.22 -14.90 -4.90
CA GLU A 61 8.03 -14.85 -3.69
C GLU A 61 8.69 -13.46 -3.51
N GLY A 62 8.69 -12.93 -2.28
CA GLY A 62 9.25 -11.62 -1.97
C GLY A 62 8.44 -10.42 -2.46
N CYS A 63 7.26 -10.64 -3.07
CA CYS A 63 6.43 -9.57 -3.64
C CYS A 63 5.90 -8.57 -2.60
N ALA A 64 5.72 -9.02 -1.35
CA ALA A 64 5.30 -8.18 -0.24
C ALA A 64 6.42 -7.27 0.29
N ASP A 65 7.71 -7.59 0.04
CA ASP A 65 8.83 -6.81 0.58
C ASP A 65 8.86 -5.40 -0.02
N TYR A 66 8.44 -5.22 -1.28
CA TYR A 66 8.32 -3.89 -1.91
C TYR A 66 7.42 -2.93 -1.11
N PHE A 67 6.41 -3.47 -0.44
CA PHE A 67 5.43 -2.72 0.34
C PHE A 67 5.68 -2.81 1.85
N SER A 68 6.86 -3.28 2.25
CA SER A 68 7.29 -3.30 3.65
C SER A 68 7.49 -1.89 4.19
N LYS A 69 7.48 -1.75 5.53
CA LYS A 69 7.77 -0.48 6.20
C LYS A 69 9.13 0.11 5.83
N ARG A 70 10.10 -0.76 5.51
CA ARG A 70 11.45 -0.36 5.09
C ARG A 70 11.45 0.29 3.71
N ASN A 71 10.73 -0.31 2.77
CA ASN A 71 10.79 0.08 1.36
C ASN A 71 9.71 1.11 0.98
N ALA A 72 8.61 1.16 1.73
CA ALA A 72 7.47 2.05 1.51
C ALA A 72 6.94 2.67 2.82
N PRO A 73 7.75 3.52 3.50
CA PRO A 73 7.40 4.05 4.82
C PRO A 73 6.15 4.93 4.81
N GLY A 74 5.96 5.80 3.80
CA GLY A 74 4.78 6.63 3.65
C GLY A 74 3.52 5.80 3.44
N LEU A 75 3.56 4.80 2.56
CA LEU A 75 2.42 3.90 2.33
C LEU A 75 2.02 3.17 3.61
N ASN A 76 3.01 2.71 4.37
CA ASN A 76 2.79 2.04 5.63
C ASN A 76 2.17 2.96 6.69
N LYS A 77 2.58 4.24 6.71
CA LYS A 77 1.97 5.21 7.61
C LYS A 77 0.49 5.45 7.27
N VAL A 78 0.15 5.58 6.00
CA VAL A 78 -1.26 5.69 5.57
C VAL A 78 -2.05 4.44 5.97
N TYR A 79 -1.49 3.25 5.74
CA TYR A 79 -2.11 1.99 6.15
C TYR A 79 -2.43 1.98 7.65
N GLU A 80 -1.48 2.36 8.51
CA GLU A 80 -1.67 2.41 9.97
C GLU A 80 -2.70 3.46 10.39
N THR A 81 -2.66 4.65 9.77
CA THR A 81 -3.63 5.72 10.01
C THR A 81 -5.05 5.26 9.67
N VAL A 82 -5.26 4.58 8.55
CA VAL A 82 -6.59 4.05 8.19
C VAL A 82 -6.97 2.88 9.09
N GLN A 83 -6.06 1.95 9.37
CA GLN A 83 -6.31 0.75 10.19
C GLN A 83 -6.87 1.09 11.58
N THR A 84 -6.41 2.20 12.16
CA THR A 84 -6.86 2.67 13.49
C THR A 84 -8.13 3.51 13.46
N SER A 85 -8.68 3.79 12.27
CA SER A 85 -9.93 4.53 12.09
C SER A 85 -11.15 3.61 12.19
N SER A 86 -12.30 4.18 12.57
CA SER A 86 -13.58 3.46 12.58
C SER A 86 -14.03 3.00 11.17
N ILE A 87 -13.50 3.61 10.11
CA ILE A 87 -13.81 3.26 8.72
C ILE A 87 -13.18 1.93 8.32
N ALA A 88 -11.98 1.60 8.85
CA ALA A 88 -11.30 0.36 8.49
C ALA A 88 -12.12 -0.88 8.86
N ALA A 89 -12.78 -0.88 10.02
CA ALA A 89 -13.62 -2.00 10.44
C ALA A 89 -14.78 -2.28 9.47
N LEU A 90 -15.37 -1.23 8.87
CA LEU A 90 -16.44 -1.39 7.88
C LEU A 90 -15.93 -1.97 6.56
N TYR A 91 -14.74 -1.56 6.13
CA TYR A 91 -14.16 -2.03 4.87
C TYR A 91 -13.60 -3.46 4.98
N VAL A 92 -12.91 -3.80 6.08
CA VAL A 92 -12.38 -5.15 6.29
C VAL A 92 -13.50 -6.19 6.36
N ALA A 93 -14.68 -5.85 6.88
CA ALA A 93 -15.84 -6.75 6.89
C ALA A 93 -16.40 -7.09 5.49
N THR A 94 -15.95 -6.39 4.45
CA THR A 94 -16.41 -6.57 3.06
C THR A 94 -15.35 -7.16 2.12
N LEU A 95 -14.13 -7.38 2.62
CA LEU A 95 -13.02 -8.05 1.92
C LEU A 95 -12.95 -9.51 2.36
#